data_AF-A0A2V8QRP9-F1
#
_entry.id   AF-A0A2V8QRP9-F1
#
_cell.length_a   1.000
_cell.length_b   1.000
_cell.length_c   1.000
_cell.angle_alpha   90.00
_cell.angle_beta   90.00
_cell.angle_gamma   90.00
#
_symmetry.space_group_name_H-M   'P 1'
#
loop_
_entity.id
_entity.type
_entity.pdbx_description
1 polymer ?
#
loop_
_entity_poly.entity_id
_entity_poly.type
_entity_poly.pdbx_seq_one_letter_code
_entity_poly.pdbx_strand_id
1 'polypeptide(L)'
;MFRNLLRFSTFEEAAASIRRLENLRRQFARTGDREGLRLVREAALKGKRRAQMIARNNSVGERKRAEKSEIAEWFTVWLNQPELFEDWLYLRQSSKDFRARFLEEGGNQ
;
A
#
# COMPACT_ATOMS: atom_id res chain seq x y z
N MET A 1 8.14 -13.86 12.86
CA MET A 1 7.76 -12.43 12.97
C MET A 1 8.15 -11.73 11.67
N PHE A 2 7.21 -11.18 10.90
CA PHE A 2 7.39 -10.59 9.54
C PHE A 2 8.25 -9.31 9.49
N ARG A 3 9.40 -9.29 10.18
CA ARG A 3 10.38 -8.21 10.11
C ARG A 3 10.89 -8.15 8.66
N ASN A 4 10.68 -7.02 7.98
CA ASN A 4 11.06 -6.71 6.59
C ASN A 4 10.08 -7.09 5.46
N LEU A 5 8.86 -7.58 5.75
CA LEU A 5 7.89 -7.88 4.68
C LEU A 5 7.41 -6.61 3.94
N LEU A 6 7.29 -5.49 4.67
CA LEU A 6 6.69 -4.27 4.14
C LEU A 6 7.75 -3.20 3.87
N ARG A 7 7.98 -2.96 2.59
CA ARG A 7 8.72 -1.82 2.04
C ARG A 7 7.76 -0.98 1.22
N PHE A 8 7.80 0.32 1.40
CA PHE A 8 6.90 1.25 0.71
C PHE A 8 7.51 2.63 0.72
N SER A 9 8.83 2.71 0.48
CA SER A 9 9.52 3.99 0.32
C SER A 9 9.03 4.65 -0.97
N THR A 10 8.82 3.85 -2.02
CA THR A 10 8.21 4.20 -3.30
C THR A 10 6.84 3.53 -3.50
N PHE A 11 6.10 3.97 -4.52
CA PHE A 11 4.85 3.34 -4.95
C PHE A 11 5.06 1.90 -5.43
N GLU A 12 6.11 1.64 -6.21
CA GLU A 12 6.44 0.31 -6.71
C GLU A 12 6.71 -0.69 -5.56
N GLU A 13 7.50 -0.27 -4.57
CA GLU A 13 7.75 -1.08 -3.37
C GLU A 13 6.45 -1.36 -2.60
N ALA A 14 5.56 -0.35 -2.51
CA ALA A 14 4.28 -0.49 -1.82
C ALA A 14 3.37 -1.51 -2.53
N ALA A 15 3.23 -1.40 -3.86
CA ALA A 15 2.48 -2.35 -4.67
C ALA A 15 3.05 -3.77 -4.53
N ALA A 16 4.38 -3.93 -4.62
CA ALA A 16 5.04 -5.22 -4.44
C ALA A 16 4.83 -5.80 -3.03
N SER A 17 4.80 -4.97 -1.99
CA SER A 17 4.51 -5.41 -0.62
C SER A 17 3.06 -5.86 -0.44
N ILE A 18 2.10 -5.17 -1.05
CA ILE A 18 0.69 -5.57 -1.00
C ILE A 18 0.46 -6.86 -1.81
N ARG A 19 1.08 -7.00 -2.98
CA ARG A 19 1.08 -8.25 -3.76
C ARG A 19 1.62 -9.45 -2.99
N ARG A 20 2.70 -9.25 -2.23
CA ARG A 20 3.24 -10.29 -1.34
C ARG A 20 2.27 -10.67 -0.23
N LEU A 21 1.57 -9.69 0.36
CA LEU A 21 0.50 -9.96 1.32
C LEU A 21 -0.64 -10.77 0.70
N GLU A 22 -1.04 -10.43 -0.53
CA GLU A 22 -2.10 -11.17 -1.25
C GLU A 22 -1.69 -12.61 -1.55
N ASN A 23 -0.45 -12.84 -1.99
CA ASN A 23 0.06 -14.19 -2.22
C ASN A 23 0.03 -15.03 -0.94
N LEU A 24 0.47 -14.46 0.19
CA LEU A 24 0.40 -15.14 1.49
C LEU A 24 -1.05 -15.38 1.92
N ARG A 25 -1.95 -14.40 1.73
CA ARG A 25 -3.38 -14.54 2.04
C ARG A 25 -4.00 -15.71 1.28
N ARG A 26 -3.74 -15.80 -0.04
CA ARG A 26 -4.23 -16.90 -0.88
C ARG A 26 -3.66 -18.24 -0.46
N GLN A 27 -2.37 -18.29 -0.11
CA GLN A 27 -1.73 -19.51 0.38
C GLN A 27 -2.39 -20.00 1.67
N PHE A 28 -2.52 -19.15 2.69
CA PHE A 28 -3.14 -19.52 3.97
C PHE A 28 -4.63 -19.84 3.83
N ALA A 29 -5.34 -19.16 2.94
CA ALA A 29 -6.74 -19.47 2.64
C ALA A 29 -6.89 -20.89 2.06
N ARG A 30 -6.00 -21.30 1.13
CA ARG A 30 -6.01 -22.65 0.55
C ARG A 30 -5.73 -23.75 1.57
N THR A 31 -4.89 -23.48 2.56
CA THR A 31 -4.54 -24.44 3.62
C THR A 31 -5.45 -24.38 4.84
N GLY A 32 -6.45 -23.47 4.86
CA GLY A 32 -7.32 -23.26 6.01
C GLY A 32 -6.62 -22.66 7.25
N ASP A 33 -5.44 -22.07 7.08
CA ASP A 33 -4.64 -21.52 8.18
C ASP A 33 -5.19 -20.17 8.65
N ARG A 34 -6.02 -20.22 9.69
CA ARG A 34 -6.64 -19.03 10.30
C ARG A 34 -5.63 -18.09 10.94
N GLU A 35 -4.55 -18.62 11.52
CA GLU A 35 -3.53 -17.81 12.17
C GLU A 35 -2.69 -17.08 11.13
N GLY A 36 -2.29 -17.77 10.06
CA GLY A 36 -1.63 -17.15 8.90
C GLY A 36 -2.45 -16.01 8.31
N LEU A 37 -3.75 -16.21 8.11
CA LEU A 37 -4.67 -15.16 7.64
C LEU A 37 -4.73 -13.96 8.61
N ARG A 38 -4.80 -14.23 9.92
CA ARG A 38 -4.82 -13.19 10.97
C ARG A 38 -3.54 -12.37 10.93
N LEU A 39 -2.38 -13.02 10.83
CA LEU A 39 -1.08 -12.36 10.79
C LEU A 39 -0.87 -11.53 9.52
N VAL A 40 -1.35 -12.01 8.37
CA VAL A 40 -1.33 -11.25 7.10
C VAL A 40 -2.17 -9.97 7.23
N ARG A 41 -3.38 -10.06 7.79
CA ARG A 41 -4.23 -8.89 8.05
C ARG A 41 -3.56 -7.91 9.02
N GLU A 42 -2.93 -8.41 10.09
CA GLU A 42 -2.18 -7.55 11.01
C GLU A 42 -1.01 -6.84 10.35
N ALA A 43 -0.28 -7.51 9.46
CA ALA A 43 0.83 -6.92 8.73
C ALA A 43 0.32 -5.76 7.86
N ALA A 44 -0.74 -5.97 7.09
CA ALA A 44 -1.37 -4.91 6.30
C ALA A 44 -1.82 -3.71 7.16
N LEU A 45 -2.47 -3.97 8.31
CA LEU A 45 -2.85 -2.92 9.25
C LEU A 45 -1.65 -2.15 9.82
N LYS A 46 -0.53 -2.83 10.11
CA LYS A 46 0.72 -2.19 10.53
C LYS A 46 1.31 -1.33 9.40
N GLY A 47 1.25 -1.79 8.16
CA GLY A 47 1.63 -1.03 6.96
C GLY A 47 0.81 0.25 6.82
N LYS A 48 -0.52 0.14 6.84
CA LYS A 48 -1.46 1.27 6.81
C LYS A 48 -1.15 2.30 7.89
N ARG A 49 -1.02 1.88 9.15
CA ARG A 49 -0.73 2.80 10.27
C ARG A 49 0.59 3.53 10.10
N ARG A 50 1.64 2.85 9.63
CA ARG A 50 2.95 3.49 9.35
C ARG A 50 2.84 4.53 8.24
N ALA A 51 2.13 4.23 7.16
CA ALA A 51 1.90 5.18 6.07
C ALA A 51 1.12 6.41 6.55
N GLN A 52 0.03 6.20 7.31
CA GLN A 52 -0.76 7.29 7.90
C GLN A 52 0.03 8.16 8.88
N MET A 53 0.89 7.55 9.70
CA MET A 53 1.76 8.27 10.62
C MET A 53 2.69 9.23 9.87
N ILE A 54 3.32 8.77 8.79
CA ILE A 54 4.23 9.60 7.99
C ILE A 54 3.44 10.69 7.25
N ALA A 55 2.26 10.37 6.71
CA ALA A 55 1.41 11.33 6.02
C ALA A 55 0.97 12.52 6.90
N ARG A 56 0.85 12.30 8.21
CA ARG A 56 0.46 13.32 9.21
C ARG A 56 1.64 14.04 9.85
N ASN A 57 2.88 13.62 9.55
CA ASN A 57 4.07 14.21 10.18
C ASN A 57 4.49 15.49 9.44
N ASN A 58 4.22 16.66 10.04
CA ASN A 58 4.54 17.97 9.45
C ASN A 58 6.04 18.22 9.23
N SER A 59 6.93 17.46 9.88
CA SER A 59 8.38 17.50 9.61
C SER A 59 8.76 16.82 8.29
N VAL A 60 7.82 16.14 7.64
CA VAL A 60 8.01 15.48 6.34
C VAL A 60 7.49 16.39 5.23
N GLY A 61 8.28 16.54 4.17
CA GLY A 61 7.89 17.35 3.01
C GLY A 61 6.53 16.95 2.43
N GLU A 62 5.78 17.93 1.95
CA GLU A 62 4.40 17.78 1.49
C GLU A 62 4.23 16.66 0.45
N ARG A 63 5.12 16.63 -0.54
CA ARG A 63 5.12 15.58 -1.57
C ARG A 63 5.17 14.17 -0.98
N LYS A 64 6.09 13.94 -0.04
CA LYS A 64 6.26 12.64 0.63
C LYS A 64 5.09 12.33 1.56
N ARG A 65 4.46 13.33 2.18
CA ARG A 65 3.21 13.14 2.94
C ARG A 65 2.08 12.69 2.02
N ALA A 66 1.92 13.32 0.86
CA ALA A 66 0.91 12.95 -0.13
C ALA A 66 1.10 11.51 -0.64
N GLU A 67 2.33 11.12 -0.95
CA GLU A 67 2.66 9.74 -1.35
C GLU A 67 2.30 8.72 -0.27
N LYS A 68 2.57 9.04 1.01
CA LYS A 68 2.23 8.13 2.12
C LYS A 68 0.73 8.10 2.40
N SER A 69 0.02 9.19 2.16
CA SER A 69 -1.45 9.21 2.21
C SER A 69 -2.03 8.28 1.14
N GLU A 70 -1.50 8.34 -0.09
CA GLU A 70 -1.91 7.48 -1.19
C GLU A 70 -1.63 6.00 -0.89
N ILE A 71 -0.43 5.67 -0.40
CA ILE A 71 -0.09 4.29 0.02
C ILE A 71 -1.01 3.79 1.16
N ALA A 72 -1.42 4.67 2.07
CA ALA A 72 -2.38 4.30 3.11
C ALA A 72 -3.76 3.95 2.54
N GLU A 73 -4.16 4.59 1.44
CA GLU A 73 -5.38 4.26 0.71
C GLU A 73 -5.26 2.90 0.02
N TRP A 74 -4.09 2.59 -0.56
CA TRP A 74 -3.85 1.28 -1.18
C TRP A 74 -4.01 0.13 -0.18
N PHE A 75 -3.46 0.28 1.03
CA PHE A 75 -3.71 -0.68 2.10
C PHE A 75 -5.18 -0.73 2.53
N THR A 76 -5.91 0.38 2.46
CA THR A 76 -7.33 0.43 2.82
C THR A 76 -8.19 -0.35 1.85
N VAL A 77 -7.99 -0.14 0.54
CA VAL A 77 -8.67 -0.89 -0.52
C VAL A 77 -8.38 -2.37 -0.37
N TRP A 78 -7.10 -2.76 -0.23
CA TRP A 78 -6.74 -4.16 -0.08
C TRP A 78 -7.30 -4.79 1.20
N LEU A 79 -7.33 -4.07 2.34
CA LEU A 79 -7.92 -4.60 3.58
C LEU A 79 -9.43 -4.81 3.50
N ASN A 80 -10.12 -4.06 2.65
CA ASN A 80 -11.57 -4.16 2.46
C ASN A 80 -11.93 -5.20 1.40
N GLN A 81 -11.28 -5.17 0.24
CA GLN A 81 -11.55 -6.03 -0.92
C GLN A 81 -10.22 -6.44 -1.59
N PRO A 82 -9.48 -7.41 -1.04
CA PRO A 82 -8.16 -7.82 -1.54
C PRO A 82 -8.18 -8.24 -3.02
N GLU A 83 -9.26 -8.88 -3.47
CA GLU A 83 -9.45 -9.40 -4.81
C GLU A 83 -9.55 -8.31 -5.89
N LEU A 84 -10.05 -7.12 -5.54
CA LEU A 84 -10.19 -5.98 -6.48
C LEU A 84 -8.95 -5.10 -6.52
N PHE A 85 -7.96 -5.35 -5.66
CA PHE A 85 -6.85 -4.43 -5.46
C PHE A 85 -6.05 -4.18 -6.74
N GLU A 86 -5.75 -5.20 -7.54
CA GLU A 86 -4.93 -5.03 -8.76
C GLU A 86 -5.65 -4.21 -9.83
N ASP A 87 -6.94 -4.50 -10.08
CA ASP A 87 -7.74 -3.75 -11.05
C ASP A 87 -7.92 -2.30 -10.61
N TRP A 88 -8.22 -2.10 -9.32
CA TRP A 88 -8.31 -0.77 -8.73
C TRP A 88 -6.98 -0.01 -8.83
N LEU A 89 -5.85 -0.66 -8.54
CA LEU A 89 -4.52 -0.06 -8.57
C LEU A 89 -4.12 0.36 -9.99
N TYR A 90 -4.48 -0.45 -11.00
CA TYR A 90 -4.26 -0.13 -12.41
C TYR A 90 -5.03 1.12 -12.82
N LEU A 91 -6.33 1.19 -12.49
CA LEU A 91 -7.18 2.35 -12.75
C LEU A 91 -6.70 3.59 -11.98
N ARG A 92 -6.30 3.42 -10.72
CA ARG A 92 -5.82 4.51 -9.87
C ARG A 92 -4.57 5.15 -10.45
N GLN A 93 -3.56 4.37 -10.83
CA GLN A 93 -2.32 4.90 -11.43
C GLN A 93 -2.53 5.53 -12.81
N SER A 94 -3.59 5.10 -13.53
CA SER A 94 -3.96 5.68 -14.82
C SER A 94 -4.84 6.93 -14.71
N SER A 95 -5.38 7.22 -13.52
CA SER A 95 -6.27 8.36 -13.29
C SER A 95 -5.57 9.71 -13.45
N LYS A 96 -6.29 10.71 -13.97
CA LYS A 96 -5.78 12.08 -14.12
C LYS A 96 -5.27 12.65 -12.80
N ASP A 97 -6.00 12.43 -11.70
CA ASP A 97 -5.60 12.89 -10.37
C ASP A 97 -4.25 12.30 -9.93
N PHE A 98 -4.05 10.98 -10.09
CA PHE A 98 -2.78 10.35 -9.70
C PHE A 98 -1.62 10.88 -10.53
N ARG A 99 -1.81 11.03 -11.85
CA ARG A 99 -0.79 11.54 -12.76
C ARG A 99 -0.43 12.98 -12.43
N ALA A 100 -1.42 13.86 -12.26
CA ALA A 100 -1.19 15.25 -11.88
C ALA A 100 -0.46 15.38 -10.55
N ARG A 101 -0.86 14.58 -9.55
CA ARG A 101 -0.28 14.65 -8.19
C ARG A 101 1.08 14.00 -8.07
N PHE A 102 1.39 12.99 -8.88
CA PHE A 102 2.55 12.13 -8.67
C PHE A 102 3.50 11.94 -9.86
N LEU A 103 3.10 12.25 -11.09
CA LEU A 103 3.93 12.06 -12.29
C LEU A 103 4.25 13.37 -13.03
N GLU A 104 3.40 14.39 -12.95
CA GLU A 104 3.51 15.57 -13.83
C GLU A 104 4.39 16.71 -13.28
N GLU A 105 5.01 16.57 -12.10
CA GLU A 105 6.06 17.50 -11.65
C GLU A 105 7.44 16.89 -11.84
N GLY A 106 7.89 16.92 -13.10
CA GLY A 106 9.22 16.49 -13.54
C GLY A 106 9.78 17.36 -14.67
N GLY A 107 9.35 18.62 -14.78
CA GLY A 107 9.80 19.52 -15.83
C GLY A 107 9.67 20.99 -15.45
N ASN A 108 10.53 21.45 -14.55
CA ASN A 108 11.40 22.64 -14.69
C ASN A 108 12.03 22.96 -13.32
N GLN A 109 13.31 22.63 -13.15
CA GLN A 109 14.20 23.30 -12.22
C GLN A 109 15.62 23.22 -12.75
#